data_AF-A0A6N6P4N2-F1
#
_entry.id   AF-A0A6N6P4N2-F1
#
_cell.length_a   1.000
_cell.length_b   1.000
_cell.length_c   1.000
_cell.angle_alpha   90.00
_cell.angle_beta   90.00
_cell.angle_gamma   90.00
#
_symmetry.space_group_name_H-M   'P 1'
#
loop_
_entity.id
_entity.type
_entity.pdbx_description
1 polymer ?
#
loop_
_entity_poly.entity_id
_entity_poly.type
_entity_poly.pdbx_seq_one_letter_code
_entity_poly.pdbx_strand_id
1 'polypeptide(L)' 'MRYFTDGAVIGSKEFVNEAFARARERFSSKRKEGARAMRGSGSGAKGLLWSARDLRVDV' A
#
# COMPACT_ATOMS: atom_id res chain seq x y z
N MET A 1 0.19 -10.70 11.96
CA MET A 1 -0.30 -9.30 12.06
C MET A 1 -1.06 -8.95 10.80
N ARG A 2 -2.36 -8.70 10.91
CA ARG A 2 -3.21 -8.03 9.92
C ARG A 2 -4.00 -6.99 10.71
N TYR A 3 -4.24 -5.82 10.14
CA TYR A 3 -4.76 -4.59 10.78
C TYR A 3 -3.69 -3.79 11.51
N PHE A 4 -3.45 -2.54 11.10
CA PHE A 4 -3.15 -1.41 12.00
C PHE A 4 -3.49 -0.07 11.28
N THR A 5 -4.71 0.37 11.58
CA THR A 5 -5.13 1.75 11.89
C THR A 5 -5.54 2.76 10.81
N ASP A 6 -5.09 2.73 9.55
CA ASP A 6 -5.51 3.78 8.56
C ASP A 6 -5.95 3.27 7.17
N GLY A 7 -6.43 2.02 7.10
CA GLY A 7 -6.77 1.39 5.82
C GLY A 7 -5.54 1.00 4.98
N ALA A 8 -4.41 0.72 5.64
CA ALA A 8 -3.19 0.29 4.98
C ALA A 8 -3.23 -1.22 4.65
N VAL A 9 -2.93 -1.56 3.40
CA VAL A 9 -2.71 -2.93 2.91
C VAL A 9 -1.23 -3.08 2.61
N ILE A 10 -0.55 -4.09 3.16
CA ILE A 10 0.86 -4.40 2.91
C ILE A 10 0.98 -5.86 2.48
N GLY A 11 1.78 -6.15 1.45
CA GLY A 11 2.01 -7.52 0.97
C GLY A 11 2.77 -7.56 -0.35
N SER A 12 2.62 -8.64 -1.10
CA SER A 12 3.14 -8.71 -2.47
C SER A 12 2.46 -7.68 -3.38
N LYS A 13 3.07 -7.40 -4.53
CA LYS A 13 2.53 -6.42 -5.48
C LYS A 13 1.12 -6.81 -5.95
N GLU A 14 0.93 -8.09 -6.24
CA GLU A 14 -0.30 -8.69 -6.75
C GLU A 14 -1.41 -8.56 -5.70
N PHE A 15 -1.15 -8.98 -4.47
CA PHE A 15 -2.09 -8.88 -3.36
C PHE A 15 -2.55 -7.44 -3.12
N VAL A 16 -1.61 -6.50 -3.13
CA VAL A 16 -1.92 -5.08 -2.92
C VAL A 16 -2.73 -4.51 -4.08
N ASN A 17 -2.43 -4.91 -5.32
CA ASN A 17 -3.19 -4.48 -6.49
C ASN A 17 -4.60 -5.06 -6.52
N GLU A 18 -4.79 -6.30 -6.10
CA GLU A 18 -6.11 -6.91 -5.96
C GLU A 18 -6.96 -6.17 -4.91
N ALA A 19 -6.38 -5.90 -3.74
CA ALA A 19 -7.04 -5.11 -2.70
C ALA A 19 -7.39 -3.70 -3.20
N PHE A 20 -6.51 -3.07 -3.99
CA PHE A 20 -6.78 -1.78 -4.62
C PHE A 20 -7.93 -1.84 -5.62
N ALA A 21 -8.01 -2.88 -6.45
CA ALA A 21 -9.10 -3.04 -7.41
C ALA A 21 -10.46 -3.19 -6.70
N ARG A 22 -10.50 -3.98 -5.61
CA ARG A 22 -11.70 -4.17 -4.78
C ARG A 22 -12.16 -2.88 -4.08
N ALA A 23 -11.23 -1.96 -3.79
CA ALA A 23 -11.50 -0.70 -3.11
C ALA A 23 -11.32 0.53 -4.03
N ARG A 24 -11.41 0.36 -5.36
CA ARG A 24 -11.03 1.38 -6.37
C ARG A 24 -11.70 2.73 -6.16
N GLU A 25 -12.96 2.71 -5.74
CA GLU A 25 -13.80 3.89 -5.43
C GLU A 25 -13.19 4.78 -4.33
N ARG A 26 -12.38 4.21 -3.44
CA ARG A 26 -11.72 4.93 -2.33
C ARG A 26 -10.43 5.64 -2.76
N PHE A 27 -10.04 5.52 -4.02
CA PHE A 27 -8.82 6.09 -4.57
C PHE A 27 -9.11 7.08 -5.71
N SER A 28 -8.26 8.09 -5.87
CA SER A 28 -8.34 9.05 -6.98
C SER A 28 -8.42 8.36 -8.35
N SER A 29 -9.23 8.90 -9.26
CA SER A 29 -9.34 8.46 -10.65
C SER A 29 -7.99 8.39 -11.38
N LYS A 30 -7.01 9.22 -10.99
CA LYS A 30 -5.67 9.25 -11.58
C LYS A 30 -4.80 8.03 -11.24
N ARG A 31 -5.16 7.27 -10.20
CA ARG A 31 -4.36 6.13 -9.73
C ARG A 31 -4.63 4.90 -10.59
N LYS A 32 -3.59 4.39 -11.26
CA LYS A 32 -3.65 3.18 -12.10
C LYS A 32 -3.37 1.89 -11.34
N GLU A 33 -2.54 1.93 -10.30
CA GLU A 33 -2.16 0.76 -9.49
C GLU A 33 -2.14 1.09 -7.98
N GLY A 34 -2.39 0.05 -7.18
CA GLY A 34 -2.42 0.12 -5.73
C GLY A 34 -1.04 0.03 -5.10
N ALA A 35 -0.19 -0.85 -5.63
CA ALA A 35 1.10 -1.15 -5.02
C ALA A 35 2.07 0.04 -5.10
N ARG A 36 2.54 0.49 -3.95
CA ARG A 36 3.63 1.46 -3.79
C ARG A 36 4.75 0.86 -2.97
N ALA A 37 5.99 1.07 -3.42
CA ALA A 37 7.17 0.70 -2.65
C ALA A 37 7.16 1.47 -1.32
N MET A 38 7.47 0.77 -0.23
CA MET A 38 7.57 1.38 1.08
C MET A 38 8.77 2.34 1.14
N ARG A 39 8.64 3.42 1.90
CA ARG A 39 9.66 4.47 2.07
C ARG A 39 10.11 4.55 3.53
N GLY A 40 11.12 5.38 3.81
CA GLY A 40 11.65 5.56 5.17
C GLY A 40 12.18 4.25 5.76
N SER A 41 11.76 3.93 6.98
CA SER A 41 12.13 2.70 7.69
C SER A 41 11.74 1.41 6.96
N GLY A 42 10.78 1.46 6.02
CA GLY A 42 10.39 0.33 5.18
C GLY A 42 11.18 0.16 3.88
N SER A 43 12.12 1.07 3.59
CA SER A 43 12.86 1.10 2.31
C SER A 43 13.68 -0.17 2.04
N GLY A 44 14.15 -0.86 3.07
CA GLY A 44 14.88 -2.12 2.96
C GLY A 44 14.05 -3.28 2.37
N ALA A 45 12.71 -3.18 2.38
CA ALA A 45 11.82 -4.19 1.81
C ALA A 45 11.45 -3.92 0.33
N LYS A 46 12.09 -2.94 -0.32
CA LYS A 46 11.84 -2.58 -1.72
C LYS A 46 11.99 -3.80 -2.63
N GLY A 47 10.99 -4.04 -3.47
CA GLY A 47 10.95 -5.18 -4.39
C GLY A 47 10.34 -6.45 -3.77
N LEU A 48 10.29 -6.56 -2.44
CA LEU A 48 9.69 -7.68 -1.71
C LEU A 48 8.30 -7.33 -1.18
N LEU A 49 8.15 -6.15 -0.57
CA LEU A 49 6.91 -5.68 0.02
C LEU A 49 6.42 -4.37 -0.61
N TRP A 50 5.10 -4.29 -0.71
CA TRP A 50 4.36 -3.20 -1.30
C TRP A 50 3.25 -2.77 -0.36
N SER A 51 2.84 -1.51 -0.46
CA SER A 51 1.76 -0.93 0.34
C SER A 51 0.72 -0.23 -0.55
N ALA A 52 -0.56 -0.28 -0.19
CA ALA A 52 -1.62 0.46 -0.89
C ALA A 52 -1.62 1.97 -0.56
N ARG A 53 -1.09 2.35 0.60
CA ARG A 53 -0.89 3.73 1.03
C ARG A 53 0.50 3.85 1.62
N ASP A 54 1.14 4.97 1.37
CA ASP A 54 2.38 5.33 2.04
C ASP A 54 2.05 5.50 3.53
N LEU A 55 2.64 4.67 4.38
CA LEU A 55 2.44 4.76 5.83
C LEU A 55 3.15 6.04 6.29
N ARG A 56 2.39 7.11 6.48
CA ARG A 56 2.92 8.36 7.00
C ARG A 56 2.97 8.22 8.50
N VAL A 57 4.17 8.32 9.06
CA VAL A 57 4.31 8.62 10.48
C VAL A 57 4.08 10.12 10.56
N ASP A 58 3.08 10.56 11.32
CA ASP A 58 3.02 11.97 11.74
C ASP A 58 4.25 12.18 12.62
N VAL A 59 5.14 13.09 12.20
CA VAL A 59 6.33 13.50 12.95
C VAL A 59 6.16 14.95 13.36
#